data_AF-A0A843XFR1-F1
#
_entry.id   AF-A0A843XFR1-F1
#
_cell.length_a   1.000
_cell.length_b   1.000
_cell.length_c   1.000
_cell.angle_alpha   90.00
_cell.angle_beta   90.00
_cell.angle_gamma   90.00
#
_symmetry.space_group_name_H-M   'P 1'
#
loop_
_entity.id
_entity.type
_entity.pdbx_description
1 polymer ?
#
loop_
_entity_poly.entity_id
_entity_poly.type
_entity_poly.pdbx_seq_one_letter_code
_entity_poly.pdbx_strand_id
1 'polypeptide(L)'
;MAASKEFGGRTSVRVAVVGDENTGKSSLVVSVATESFPENVPEVMPPTRLPADYYPDRVPITIIDTSSREEHRARLIAECQQADAIVLTYACDRPATLERLSSYWLPELRRLDVKVPVIVVGCKLDLRDEQQLSLEQLMAPIMQRFREIETCIECSALKQIQVPEVFYYAQKAVLHPTAPLFDQETQSLKPRCVKALKRIFIICDQDRDGALSDAELNDFQVRCFNAPLQPSEIVGVKKVVQEKMPEGVNDQGLTLTGFLFLHALFIEKGRLETTWTVLRKFGYDNEIKLRDDLLPLPFKRASDQSVELTNIAMEFLKGIFYMFDIDN
;
A
#
# COMPACT_ATOMS: atom_id res chain seq x y z
N MET A 1 -6.54 26.37 -5.40
CA MET A 1 -7.12 25.31 -4.54
C MET A 1 -6.61 23.97 -5.05
N ALA A 2 -5.69 23.34 -4.32
CA ALA A 2 -5.22 22.01 -4.69
C ALA A 2 -6.34 21.02 -4.40
N ALA A 3 -6.85 20.35 -5.43
CA ALA A 3 -7.78 19.24 -5.25
C ALA A 3 -7.12 18.20 -4.33
N SER A 4 -7.79 17.87 -3.23
CA SER A 4 -7.42 16.74 -2.38
C SER A 4 -7.34 15.50 -3.26
N LYS A 5 -6.15 14.90 -3.38
CA LYS A 5 -6.00 13.59 -4.01
C LYS A 5 -6.78 12.61 -3.12
N GLU A 6 -7.98 12.21 -3.54
CA GLU A 6 -8.74 11.18 -2.85
C GLU A 6 -8.03 9.83 -3.05
N PHE A 7 -7.30 9.37 -2.04
CA PHE A 7 -6.69 8.05 -2.02
C PHE A 7 -7.76 7.01 -1.67
N GLY A 8 -8.48 6.53 -2.69
CA GLY A 8 -9.51 5.49 -2.51
C GLY A 8 -10.63 5.90 -1.54
N GLY A 9 -10.99 7.19 -1.52
CA GLY A 9 -12.06 7.74 -0.67
C GLY A 9 -11.69 8.03 0.79
N ARG A 10 -10.44 7.78 1.22
CA ARG A 10 -10.01 8.08 2.61
C ARG A 10 -9.50 9.51 2.77
N THR A 11 -10.00 10.21 3.77
CA THR A 11 -9.63 11.60 4.11
C THR A 11 -8.69 11.71 5.31
N SER A 12 -8.46 10.61 6.02
CA SER A 12 -7.56 10.52 7.18
C SER A 12 -7.19 9.07 7.44
N VAL A 13 -6.09 8.84 8.16
CA VAL A 13 -5.69 7.51 8.66
C VAL A 13 -5.66 7.54 10.19
N ARG A 14 -6.30 6.57 10.83
CA ARG A 14 -6.28 6.40 12.28
C ARG A 14 -5.37 5.25 12.68
N VAL A 15 -4.35 5.51 13.49
CA VAL A 15 -3.36 4.51 13.92
C VAL A 15 -3.47 4.30 15.42
N ALA A 16 -3.68 3.06 15.86
CA ALA A 16 -3.60 2.70 17.28
C ALA A 16 -2.21 2.13 17.61
N VAL A 17 -1.56 2.67 18.64
CA VAL A 17 -0.26 2.21 19.14
C VAL A 17 -0.51 1.29 20.34
N VAL A 18 -0.17 0.02 20.20
CA VAL A 18 -0.44 -1.04 21.18
C VAL A 18 0.83 -1.83 21.50
N GLY A 19 0.79 -2.65 22.54
CA GLY A 19 1.94 -3.43 23.01
C GLY A 19 2.06 -3.40 24.52
N ASP A 20 3.01 -4.18 25.04
CA ASP A 20 3.24 -4.36 26.47
C ASP A 20 3.56 -3.05 27.23
N GLU A 21 3.44 -3.10 28.55
CA GLU A 21 3.85 -1.99 29.41
C GLU A 21 5.34 -1.68 29.20
N ASN A 22 5.67 -0.38 29.20
CA ASN A 22 7.04 0.13 29.08
C ASN A 22 7.80 -0.27 27.79
N THR A 23 7.08 -0.62 26.72
CA THR A 23 7.73 -0.85 25.40
C THR A 23 8.19 0.45 24.75
N GLY A 24 7.57 1.60 25.06
CA GLY A 24 7.92 2.90 24.50
C GLY A 24 6.82 3.55 23.66
N LYS A 25 5.56 3.09 23.77
CA LYS A 25 4.39 3.62 23.04
C LYS A 25 4.26 5.14 23.13
N SER A 26 4.11 5.67 24.34
CA SER A 26 3.94 7.11 24.56
C SER A 26 5.16 7.92 24.12
N SER A 27 6.36 7.39 24.36
CA SER A 27 7.62 7.99 23.91
C SER A 27 7.69 8.09 22.38
N LEU A 28 7.24 7.08 21.67
CA LEU A 28 7.16 7.06 20.21
C LEU A 28 6.15 8.10 19.70
N VAL A 29 4.96 8.18 20.31
CA VAL A 29 3.90 9.12 19.92
C VAL A 29 4.32 10.57 20.15
N VAL A 30 4.91 10.89 21.31
CA VAL A 30 5.36 12.27 21.57
C VAL A 30 6.54 12.64 20.66
N SER A 31 7.46 11.70 20.42
CA SER A 31 8.63 11.96 19.59
C SER A 31 8.28 12.30 18.15
N VAL A 32 7.31 11.60 17.54
CA VAL A 32 6.87 11.96 16.19
C VAL A 32 6.12 13.30 16.17
N ALA A 33 5.41 13.63 17.25
CA ALA A 33 4.62 14.86 17.33
C ALA A 33 5.47 16.11 17.52
N THR A 34 6.56 16.02 18.27
CA THR A 34 7.39 17.15 18.66
C THR A 34 8.78 17.13 18.01
N GLU A 35 9.12 16.08 17.26
CA GLU A 35 10.45 15.85 16.67
C GLU A 35 11.59 15.89 17.72
N SER A 36 11.26 15.51 18.96
CA SER A 36 12.15 15.57 20.11
C SER A 36 11.76 14.56 21.17
N PHE A 37 12.72 14.14 22.01
CA PHE A 37 12.42 13.29 23.17
C PHE A 37 12.30 14.15 24.44
N PRO A 38 11.10 14.30 25.03
CA PRO A 38 10.93 15.09 26.25
C PRO A 38 11.41 14.33 27.49
N GLU A 39 11.90 15.06 28.50
CA GLU A 39 12.35 14.45 29.78
C GLU A 39 11.21 13.72 30.52
N ASN A 40 9.99 14.27 30.45
CA ASN A 40 8.81 13.71 31.11
C ASN A 40 7.77 13.33 30.05
N VAL A 41 7.57 12.02 29.87
CA VAL A 41 6.57 11.46 28.97
C VAL A 41 5.36 11.04 29.80
N PRO A 42 4.13 11.54 29.50
CA PRO A 42 2.90 11.05 30.11
C PRO A 42 2.71 9.54 29.91
N GLU A 43 2.00 8.88 30.82
CA GLU A 43 1.74 7.42 30.71
C GLU A 43 0.92 7.05 29.46
N VAL A 44 0.00 7.94 29.06
CA VAL A 44 -0.78 7.83 27.83
C VAL A 44 -0.92 9.22 27.23
N MET A 45 -0.59 9.37 25.96
CA MET A 45 -0.77 10.62 25.22
C MET A 45 -2.24 10.85 24.84
N PRO A 46 -2.72 12.11 24.82
CA PRO A 46 -3.99 12.42 24.17
C PRO A 46 -3.92 12.08 22.67
N PRO A 47 -5.07 11.97 21.97
CA PRO A 47 -5.08 11.78 20.52
C PRO A 47 -4.21 12.81 19.81
N THR A 48 -3.18 12.33 19.11
CA THR A 48 -2.17 13.17 18.46
C THR A 48 -2.45 13.21 16.96
N ARG A 49 -2.54 14.41 16.38
CA ARG A 49 -2.82 14.57 14.95
C ARG A 49 -1.59 15.08 14.21
N LEU A 50 -1.08 14.29 13.27
CA LEU A 50 -0.10 14.73 12.28
C LEU A 50 -0.83 15.40 11.11
N PRO A 51 -0.37 16.60 10.67
CA PRO A 51 -1.04 17.33 9.60
C PRO A 51 -0.87 16.63 8.25
N ALA A 52 -1.70 17.01 7.27
CA ALA A 52 -1.74 16.34 5.98
C ALA A 52 -0.40 16.43 5.23
N ASP A 53 0.28 17.58 5.31
CA ASP A 53 1.56 17.84 4.67
C ASP A 53 2.76 17.18 5.33
N TYR A 54 2.57 16.45 6.44
CA TYR A 54 3.65 15.73 7.11
C TYR A 54 4.24 14.60 6.26
N TYR A 55 3.43 13.93 5.42
CA TYR A 55 3.87 12.85 4.52
C TYR A 55 3.51 13.08 3.05
N PRO A 56 4.23 12.44 2.09
CA PRO A 56 4.03 12.68 0.65
C PRO A 56 2.62 12.39 0.12
N ASP A 57 1.89 11.43 0.68
CA ASP A 57 0.52 11.10 0.26
C ASP A 57 -0.49 12.20 0.64
N ARG A 58 -0.10 13.18 1.46
CA ARG A 58 -0.93 14.33 1.86
C ARG A 58 -2.22 13.96 2.60
N VAL A 59 -2.18 12.90 3.40
CA VAL A 59 -3.31 12.43 4.23
C VAL A 59 -2.94 12.62 5.70
N PRO A 60 -3.78 13.28 6.53
CA PRO A 60 -3.50 13.46 7.94
C PRO A 60 -3.60 12.13 8.71
N ILE A 61 -2.80 11.98 9.77
CA ILE A 61 -2.82 10.81 10.65
C ILE A 61 -3.30 11.20 12.03
N THR A 62 -4.23 10.43 12.59
CA THR A 62 -4.61 10.50 14.00
C THR A 62 -4.03 9.30 14.73
N ILE A 63 -3.12 9.54 15.65
CA ILE A 63 -2.41 8.52 16.43
C ILE A 63 -3.05 8.42 17.80
N ILE A 64 -3.39 7.19 18.19
CA ILE A 64 -3.97 6.87 19.48
C ILE A 64 -2.99 6.02 20.27
N ASP A 65 -2.44 6.64 21.31
CA ASP A 65 -1.67 5.94 22.33
C ASP A 65 -2.62 5.15 23.25
N THR A 66 -2.24 3.92 23.59
CA THR A 66 -3.07 3.03 24.41
C THR A 66 -2.30 2.58 25.65
N SER A 67 -3.02 2.41 26.77
CA SER A 67 -2.47 1.74 27.95
C SER A 67 -2.72 0.25 27.88
N SER A 68 -1.74 -0.53 28.32
CA SER A 68 -1.83 -1.98 28.45
C SER A 68 -2.30 -2.45 29.83
N ARG A 69 -2.69 -1.53 30.72
CA ARG A 69 -3.29 -1.86 32.02
C ARG A 69 -4.67 -2.50 31.84
N GLU A 70 -4.98 -3.48 32.68
CA GLU A 70 -6.25 -4.24 32.60
C GLU A 70 -7.48 -3.34 32.75
N GLU A 71 -7.41 -2.30 33.58
CA GLU A 71 -8.48 -1.31 33.76
C GLU A 71 -8.82 -0.51 32.48
N HIS A 72 -7.89 -0.44 31.53
CA HIS A 72 -8.07 0.25 30.25
C HIS A 72 -8.36 -0.71 29.09
N ARG A 73 -8.52 -2.01 29.36
CA ARG A 73 -8.71 -3.04 28.33
C ARG A 73 -9.90 -2.80 27.42
N ALA A 74 -11.05 -2.38 27.97
CA ALA A 74 -12.24 -2.08 27.17
C ALA A 74 -11.98 -0.95 26.16
N ARG A 75 -11.23 0.08 26.57
CA ARG A 75 -10.81 1.17 25.68
C ARG A 75 -9.84 0.64 24.62
N LEU A 76 -8.80 -0.09 25.01
CA LEU A 76 -7.84 -0.68 24.07
C LEU A 76 -8.54 -1.48 22.95
N ILE A 77 -9.52 -2.32 23.30
CA ILE A 77 -10.29 -3.09 22.31
C ILE A 77 -11.03 -2.17 21.33
N ALA A 78 -11.73 -1.16 21.84
CA ALA A 78 -12.45 -0.20 21.01
C ALA A 78 -11.50 0.59 20.09
N GLU A 79 -10.33 0.96 20.58
CA GLU A 79 -9.31 1.66 19.82
C GLU A 79 -8.74 0.81 18.68
N CYS A 80 -8.48 -0.48 18.94
CA CYS A 80 -8.04 -1.42 17.92
C CYS A 80 -9.10 -1.65 16.82
N GLN A 81 -10.38 -1.76 17.21
CA GLN A 81 -11.48 -2.00 16.26
C GLN A 81 -11.78 -0.78 15.38
N GLN A 82 -11.50 0.43 15.85
CA GLN A 82 -11.68 1.67 15.08
C GLN A 82 -10.46 2.06 14.26
N ALA A 83 -9.30 1.45 14.51
CA ALA A 83 -8.06 1.79 13.82
C ALA A 83 -8.08 1.39 12.34
N ASP A 84 -7.43 2.18 11.50
CA ASP A 84 -7.12 1.82 10.11
C ASP A 84 -5.80 1.05 10.00
N ALA A 85 -4.91 1.17 11.00
CA ALA A 85 -3.67 0.39 11.14
C ALA A 85 -3.29 0.25 12.62
N ILE A 86 -2.59 -0.83 12.95
CA ILE A 86 -2.03 -1.07 14.27
C ILE A 86 -0.52 -0.89 14.23
N VAL A 87 0.02 -0.08 15.12
CA VAL A 87 1.45 -0.08 15.45
C VAL A 87 1.63 -0.93 16.70
N LEU A 88 2.19 -2.12 16.53
CA LEU A 88 2.38 -3.10 17.61
C LEU A 88 3.84 -3.05 18.09
N THR A 89 4.03 -2.59 19.32
CA THR A 89 5.36 -2.32 19.88
C THR A 89 5.90 -3.48 20.72
N TYR A 90 7.21 -3.72 20.60
CA TYR A 90 8.03 -4.43 21.58
C TYR A 90 9.24 -3.56 21.95
N ALA A 91 10.01 -3.97 22.96
CA ALA A 91 11.21 -3.24 23.38
C ALA A 91 12.47 -4.07 23.05
N CYS A 92 13.44 -3.50 22.32
CA CYS A 92 14.67 -4.17 21.92
C CYS A 92 15.53 -4.61 23.12
N ASP A 93 15.41 -3.92 24.25
CA ASP A 93 16.05 -4.23 25.53
C ASP A 93 15.36 -5.37 26.31
N ARG A 94 14.16 -5.82 25.88
CA ARG A 94 13.36 -6.82 26.60
C ARG A 94 12.81 -7.90 25.66
N PRO A 95 13.57 -8.99 25.42
CA PRO A 95 13.18 -10.10 24.54
C PRO A 95 11.80 -10.71 24.84
N ALA A 96 11.39 -10.76 26.11
CA ALA A 96 10.07 -11.26 26.50
C ALA A 96 8.91 -10.49 25.83
N THR A 97 9.08 -9.20 25.56
CA THR A 97 8.06 -8.40 24.87
C THR A 97 7.94 -8.74 23.38
N LEU A 98 9.03 -9.18 22.75
CA LEU A 98 9.05 -9.68 21.38
C LEU A 98 8.32 -11.04 21.29
N GLU A 99 8.60 -11.95 22.22
CA GLU A 99 7.91 -13.25 22.27
C GLU A 99 6.38 -13.09 22.39
N ARG A 100 5.95 -12.10 23.19
CA ARG A 100 4.54 -11.74 23.39
C ARG A 100 3.81 -11.23 22.16
N LEU A 101 4.52 -10.82 21.11
CA LEU A 101 3.89 -10.52 19.83
C LEU A 101 3.14 -11.74 19.31
N SER A 102 3.82 -12.89 19.27
CA SER A 102 3.30 -14.14 18.70
C SER A 102 2.44 -14.95 19.66
N SER A 103 2.69 -14.85 20.97
CA SER A 103 1.98 -15.63 21.99
C SER A 103 0.73 -14.94 22.53
N TYR A 104 0.62 -13.61 22.41
CA TYR A 104 -0.50 -12.83 22.95
C TYR A 104 -1.08 -11.83 21.95
N TRP A 105 -0.30 -10.82 21.52
CA TRP A 105 -0.87 -9.66 20.82
C TRP A 105 -1.48 -9.99 19.46
N LEU A 106 -0.75 -10.69 18.59
CA LEU A 106 -1.26 -11.05 17.26
C LEU A 106 -2.46 -12.03 17.35
N PRO A 107 -2.42 -13.10 18.17
CA PRO A 107 -3.61 -13.92 18.44
C PRO A 107 -4.81 -13.12 18.99
N GLU A 108 -4.57 -12.17 19.89
CA GLU A 108 -5.63 -11.34 20.49
C GLU A 108 -6.26 -10.41 19.44
N LEU A 109 -5.46 -9.76 18.58
CA LEU A 109 -5.96 -8.94 17.49
C LEU A 109 -6.86 -9.76 16.54
N ARG A 110 -6.46 -11.00 16.21
CA ARG A 110 -7.31 -11.93 15.44
C ARG A 110 -8.60 -12.28 16.17
N ARG A 111 -8.52 -12.55 17.48
CA ARG A 111 -9.71 -12.86 18.32
C ARG A 111 -10.70 -11.69 18.36
N LEU A 112 -10.21 -10.46 18.30
CA LEU A 112 -11.01 -9.23 18.27
C LEU A 112 -11.55 -8.87 16.87
N ASP A 113 -11.30 -9.71 15.86
CA ASP A 113 -11.64 -9.50 14.44
C ASP A 113 -11.02 -8.23 13.83
N VAL A 114 -9.83 -7.84 14.29
CA VAL A 114 -9.09 -6.69 13.75
C VAL A 114 -8.39 -7.11 12.44
N LYS A 115 -8.90 -6.61 11.31
CA LYS A 115 -8.44 -6.96 9.94
C LYS A 115 -7.61 -5.88 9.26
N VAL A 116 -7.00 -5.01 10.04
CA VAL A 116 -6.20 -3.89 9.53
C VAL A 116 -4.71 -4.23 9.54
N PRO A 117 -3.88 -3.60 8.69
CA PRO A 117 -2.45 -3.87 8.64
C PRO A 117 -1.78 -3.59 9.99
N VAL A 118 -0.81 -4.44 10.34
CA VAL A 118 0.01 -4.33 11.55
C VAL A 118 1.43 -3.96 11.17
N ILE A 119 1.96 -2.93 11.80
CA ILE A 119 3.37 -2.53 11.72
C ILE A 119 4.01 -2.93 13.04
N VAL A 120 4.94 -3.88 13.02
CA VAL A 120 5.67 -4.30 14.23
C VAL A 120 6.83 -3.36 14.46
N VAL A 121 6.94 -2.82 15.66
CA VAL A 121 7.94 -1.80 15.99
C VAL A 121 8.77 -2.20 17.20
N GLY A 122 10.07 -2.39 17.01
CA GLY A 122 11.03 -2.52 18.08
C GLY A 122 11.46 -1.15 18.58
N CYS A 123 11.00 -0.76 19.76
CA CYS A 123 11.37 0.50 20.38
C CYS A 123 12.65 0.35 21.21
N LYS A 124 13.26 1.49 21.56
CA LYS A 124 14.51 1.57 22.35
C LYS A 124 15.69 0.87 21.67
N LEU A 125 15.82 1.05 20.36
CA LEU A 125 16.94 0.53 19.58
C LEU A 125 18.31 0.95 20.16
N ASP A 126 18.38 2.09 20.83
CA ASP A 126 19.58 2.58 21.53
C ASP A 126 20.03 1.70 22.72
N LEU A 127 19.17 0.81 23.20
CA LEU A 127 19.44 -0.16 24.27
C LEU A 127 19.56 -1.60 23.74
N ARG A 128 19.56 -1.79 22.42
CA ARG A 128 19.66 -3.11 21.80
C ARG A 128 21.06 -3.69 22.04
N ASP A 129 21.11 -4.95 22.43
CA ASP A 129 22.37 -5.69 22.56
C ASP A 129 22.90 -6.08 21.18
N GLU A 130 24.16 -5.72 20.88
CA GLU A 130 24.84 -6.00 19.60
C GLU A 130 24.93 -7.49 19.28
N GLN A 131 24.82 -8.36 20.30
CA GLN A 131 24.88 -9.82 20.14
C GLN A 131 23.55 -10.43 19.70
N GLN A 132 22.46 -9.64 19.67
CA GLN A 132 21.16 -10.11 19.20
C GLN A 132 21.16 -10.40 17.70
N LEU A 133 20.38 -11.40 17.30
CA LEU A 133 20.11 -11.71 15.89
C LEU A 133 19.53 -10.49 15.17
N SER A 134 19.72 -10.40 13.85
CA SER A 134 19.17 -9.31 13.04
C SER A 134 17.64 -9.28 13.10
N LEU A 135 17.04 -8.10 12.85
CA LEU A 135 15.58 -7.95 12.88
C LEU A 135 14.91 -8.92 11.90
N GLU A 136 15.50 -9.09 10.72
CA GLU A 136 15.01 -10.00 9.68
C GLU A 136 14.98 -11.45 10.17
N GLN A 137 16.03 -11.89 10.88
CA GLN A 137 16.10 -13.25 11.42
C GLN A 137 15.07 -13.48 12.53
N LEU A 138 14.84 -12.48 13.38
CA LEU A 138 13.86 -12.55 14.46
C LEU A 138 12.42 -12.54 13.93
N MET A 139 12.13 -11.69 12.95
CA MET A 139 10.78 -11.46 12.45
C MET A 139 10.33 -12.44 11.36
N ALA A 140 11.26 -13.03 10.59
CA ALA A 140 10.93 -14.00 9.53
C ALA A 140 9.94 -15.09 9.95
N PRO A 141 10.14 -15.85 11.05
CA PRO A 141 9.18 -16.88 11.47
C PRO A 141 7.83 -16.31 11.92
N ILE A 142 7.82 -15.10 12.50
CA ILE A 142 6.59 -14.45 12.96
C ILE A 142 5.77 -13.99 11.75
N MET A 143 6.40 -13.33 10.79
CA MET A 143 5.73 -12.83 9.57
C MET A 143 5.19 -13.98 8.70
N GLN A 144 5.86 -15.14 8.67
CA GLN A 144 5.32 -16.33 7.98
C GLN A 144 4.00 -16.82 8.59
N ARG A 145 3.84 -16.68 9.91
CA ARG A 145 2.63 -17.11 10.65
C ARG A 145 1.54 -16.03 10.70
N PHE A 146 1.94 -14.76 10.66
CA PHE A 146 1.07 -13.60 10.84
C PHE A 146 1.16 -12.65 9.65
N ARG A 147 0.32 -12.91 8.63
CA ARG A 147 0.28 -12.15 7.38
C ARG A 147 -0.33 -10.77 7.48
N GLU A 148 -1.00 -10.48 8.59
CA GLU A 148 -1.45 -9.14 8.92
C GLU A 148 -0.27 -8.19 9.20
N ILE A 149 0.92 -8.71 9.47
CA ILE A 149 2.14 -7.91 9.60
C ILE A 149 2.58 -7.47 8.21
N GLU A 150 2.46 -6.18 7.93
CA GLU A 150 2.88 -5.60 6.65
C GLU A 150 4.39 -5.37 6.64
N THR A 151 4.94 -4.85 7.74
CA THR A 151 6.38 -4.63 7.88
C THR A 151 6.79 -4.61 9.34
N CYS A 152 8.09 -4.75 9.57
CA CYS A 152 8.73 -4.57 10.88
C CYS A 152 9.83 -3.52 10.78
N ILE A 153 10.00 -2.73 11.84
CA ILE A 153 10.99 -1.66 11.92
C ILE A 153 11.47 -1.52 13.35
N GLU A 154 12.72 -1.14 13.54
CA GLU A 154 13.23 -0.73 14.85
C GLU A 154 13.49 0.76 14.88
N CYS A 155 13.28 1.37 16.05
CA CYS A 155 13.36 2.80 16.23
C CYS A 155 13.92 3.15 17.62
N SER A 156 14.48 4.34 17.73
CA SER A 156 14.82 4.95 19.02
C SER A 156 14.16 6.31 19.12
N ALA A 157 13.15 6.40 19.98
CA ALA A 157 12.55 7.68 20.37
C ALA A 157 13.61 8.61 20.99
N LEU A 158 14.50 8.09 21.84
CA LEU A 158 15.54 8.88 22.49
C LEU A 158 16.54 9.48 21.49
N LYS A 159 16.95 8.70 20.49
CA LYS A 159 17.93 9.12 19.47
C LYS A 159 17.28 9.69 18.20
N GLN A 160 15.95 9.77 18.14
CA GLN A 160 15.18 10.15 16.95
C GLN A 160 15.53 9.31 15.71
N ILE A 161 15.75 8.01 15.91
CA ILE A 161 16.06 7.06 14.83
C ILE A 161 14.76 6.39 14.37
N GLN A 162 14.46 6.51 13.08
CA GLN A 162 13.34 5.82 12.39
C GLN A 162 11.93 6.10 12.96
N VAL A 163 11.77 7.16 13.76
CA VAL A 163 10.49 7.50 14.41
C VAL A 163 9.43 7.95 13.39
N PRO A 164 9.71 8.90 12.47
CA PRO A 164 8.76 9.25 11.41
C PRO A 164 8.40 8.07 10.49
N GLU A 165 9.35 7.16 10.25
CA GLU A 165 9.21 6.03 9.34
C GLU A 165 8.16 5.02 9.82
N VAL A 166 8.00 4.85 11.15
CA VAL A 166 6.95 4.00 11.72
C VAL A 166 5.57 4.39 11.22
N PHE A 167 5.22 5.67 11.35
CA PHE A 167 3.89 6.15 10.98
C PHE A 167 3.75 6.38 9.47
N TYR A 168 4.86 6.61 8.77
CA TYR A 168 4.92 6.56 7.31
C TYR A 168 4.52 5.18 6.78
N TYR A 169 5.12 4.10 7.32
CA TYR A 169 4.77 2.75 6.91
C TYR A 169 3.34 2.37 7.29
N ALA A 170 2.86 2.79 8.46
CA ALA A 170 1.46 2.61 8.84
C ALA A 170 0.50 3.28 7.84
N GLN A 171 0.77 4.52 7.44
CA GLN A 171 -0.01 5.21 6.42
C GLN A 171 0.06 4.49 5.07
N LYS A 172 1.25 4.10 4.61
CA LYS A 172 1.43 3.41 3.34
C LYS A 172 0.66 2.08 3.29
N ALA A 173 0.68 1.30 4.36
CA ALA A 173 -0.06 0.04 4.43
C ALA A 173 -1.59 0.22 4.26
N VAL A 174 -2.14 1.32 4.77
CA VAL A 174 -3.56 1.66 4.64
C VAL A 174 -3.90 2.22 3.27
N LEU A 175 -3.05 3.13 2.78
CA LEU A 175 -3.29 3.82 1.52
C LEU A 175 -2.95 2.96 0.32
N HIS A 176 -2.06 1.98 0.42
CA HIS A 176 -1.57 1.18 -0.70
C HIS A 176 -1.53 -0.31 -0.32
N PRO A 177 -2.69 -0.93 -0.02
CA PRO A 177 -2.72 -2.27 0.57
C PRO A 177 -2.18 -3.35 -0.37
N THR A 178 -1.39 -4.29 0.16
CA THR A 178 -0.82 -5.41 -0.60
C THR A 178 -1.85 -6.49 -0.91
N ALA A 179 -2.73 -6.78 0.05
CA ALA A 179 -3.69 -7.89 0.01
C ALA A 179 -4.55 -8.01 -1.26
N PRO A 180 -5.07 -6.94 -1.89
CA PRO A 180 -5.85 -7.07 -3.12
C PRO A 180 -4.97 -7.28 -4.37
N LEU A 181 -3.70 -6.87 -4.34
CA LEU A 181 -2.80 -6.93 -5.50
C LEU A 181 -2.11 -8.29 -5.65
N PHE A 182 -1.59 -8.82 -4.55
CA PHE A 182 -0.61 -9.90 -4.57
C PHE A 182 -0.96 -10.99 -3.57
N ASP A 183 -0.70 -12.23 -3.96
CA ASP A 183 -0.80 -13.39 -3.09
C ASP A 183 0.60 -13.79 -2.63
N GLN A 184 0.83 -13.67 -1.32
CA GLN A 184 2.12 -14.00 -0.71
C GLN A 184 2.40 -15.50 -0.69
N GLU A 185 1.40 -16.39 -0.78
CA GLU A 185 1.64 -17.84 -0.82
C GLU A 185 2.18 -18.27 -2.17
N THR A 186 1.49 -17.86 -3.22
CA THR A 186 1.83 -18.24 -4.59
C THR A 186 2.87 -17.32 -5.22
N GLN A 187 3.31 -16.28 -4.49
CA GLN A 187 4.22 -15.23 -4.96
C GLN A 187 3.77 -14.69 -6.33
N SER A 188 2.48 -14.38 -6.46
CA SER A 188 1.90 -13.98 -7.75
C SER A 188 0.80 -12.95 -7.61
N LEU A 189 0.57 -12.20 -8.70
CA LEU A 189 -0.54 -11.23 -8.78
C LEU A 189 -1.89 -11.95 -8.67
N LYS A 190 -2.81 -11.39 -7.87
CA LYS A 190 -4.16 -11.95 -7.75
C LYS A 190 -4.94 -11.81 -9.06
N PRO A 191 -5.88 -12.74 -9.36
CA PRO A 191 -6.61 -12.74 -10.63
C PRO A 191 -7.33 -11.42 -10.96
N ARG A 192 -7.86 -10.71 -9.94
CA ARG A 192 -8.51 -9.41 -10.13
C ARG A 192 -7.51 -8.32 -10.51
N CYS A 193 -6.34 -8.30 -9.87
CA CYS A 193 -5.24 -7.39 -10.21
C CYS A 193 -4.76 -7.64 -11.65
N VAL A 194 -4.55 -8.91 -12.03
CA VAL A 194 -4.18 -9.29 -13.40
C VAL A 194 -5.20 -8.81 -14.42
N LYS A 195 -6.50 -9.02 -14.18
CA LYS A 195 -7.57 -8.54 -15.07
C LYS A 195 -7.56 -7.02 -15.23
N ALA A 196 -7.35 -6.28 -14.14
CA ALA A 196 -7.28 -4.82 -14.16
C ALA A 196 -6.06 -4.32 -14.95
N LEU A 197 -4.88 -4.85 -14.65
CA LEU A 197 -3.64 -4.50 -15.36
C LEU A 197 -3.70 -4.90 -16.84
N LYS A 198 -4.29 -6.04 -17.18
CA LYS A 198 -4.53 -6.45 -18.57
C LYS A 198 -5.42 -5.44 -19.31
N ARG A 199 -6.49 -4.96 -18.67
CA ARG A 199 -7.34 -3.92 -19.27
C ARG A 199 -6.55 -2.62 -19.48
N ILE A 200 -5.72 -2.23 -18.53
CA ILE A 200 -4.88 -1.03 -18.63
C ILE A 200 -3.90 -1.16 -19.81
N PHE A 201 -3.23 -2.31 -19.93
CA PHE A 201 -2.35 -2.63 -21.04
C PHE A 201 -3.07 -2.44 -22.39
N ILE A 202 -4.25 -3.04 -22.56
CA ILE A 202 -5.04 -2.94 -23.79
C ILE A 202 -5.48 -1.50 -24.11
N ILE A 203 -5.67 -0.64 -23.09
CA ILE A 203 -5.99 0.78 -23.30
C ILE A 203 -4.76 1.58 -23.76
N CYS A 204 -3.56 1.13 -23.37
CA CYS A 204 -2.30 1.79 -23.68
C CYS A 204 -1.66 1.32 -24.97
N ASP A 205 -1.95 0.10 -25.39
CA ASP A 205 -1.61 -0.49 -26.69
C ASP A 205 -2.55 0.14 -27.76
N GLN A 206 -2.09 1.24 -28.36
CA GLN A 206 -2.86 2.10 -29.25
C GLN A 206 -3.00 1.46 -30.63
N ASP A 207 -1.95 0.82 -31.14
CA ASP A 207 -1.95 0.13 -32.42
C ASP A 207 -2.40 -1.33 -32.33
N ARG A 208 -2.51 -1.88 -31.11
CA ARG A 208 -3.08 -3.19 -30.77
C ARG A 208 -2.25 -4.35 -31.29
N ASP A 209 -0.94 -4.17 -31.37
CA ASP A 209 -0.02 -5.20 -31.83
C ASP A 209 0.35 -6.22 -30.73
N GLY A 210 -0.13 -6.00 -29.50
CA GLY A 210 0.10 -6.87 -28.36
C GLY A 210 1.38 -6.56 -27.57
N ALA A 211 2.06 -5.45 -27.88
CA ALA A 211 3.20 -4.92 -27.16
C ALA A 211 3.02 -3.41 -26.92
N LEU A 212 3.76 -2.87 -25.94
CA LEU A 212 3.91 -1.43 -25.77
C LEU A 212 5.24 -1.01 -26.40
N SER A 213 5.15 -0.26 -27.49
CA SER A 213 6.27 0.41 -28.12
C SER A 213 6.94 1.42 -27.17
N ASP A 214 8.11 1.94 -27.54
CA ASP A 214 8.79 2.98 -26.73
C ASP A 214 7.92 4.24 -26.56
N ALA A 215 7.18 4.61 -27.60
CA ALA A 215 6.27 5.75 -27.58
C ALA A 215 5.10 5.52 -26.62
N GLU A 216 4.44 4.36 -26.72
CA GLU A 216 3.30 4.03 -25.85
C GLU A 216 3.71 3.83 -24.39
N LEU A 217 4.89 3.25 -24.15
CA LEU A 217 5.43 3.10 -22.80
C LEU A 217 5.73 4.47 -22.18
N ASN A 218 6.26 5.41 -22.96
CA ASN A 218 6.47 6.78 -22.52
C ASN A 218 5.13 7.51 -22.28
N ASP A 219 4.16 7.38 -23.17
CA ASP A 219 2.82 7.97 -22.99
C ASP A 219 2.12 7.42 -21.75
N PHE A 220 2.24 6.11 -21.50
CA PHE A 220 1.78 5.46 -20.28
C PHE A 220 2.44 6.07 -19.04
N GLN A 221 3.77 6.26 -19.06
CA GLN A 221 4.49 6.88 -17.95
C GLN A 221 4.00 8.30 -17.69
N VAL A 222 3.93 9.14 -18.74
CA VAL A 222 3.49 10.53 -18.61
C VAL A 222 2.07 10.59 -18.03
N ARG A 223 1.16 9.74 -18.52
CA ARG A 223 -0.22 9.66 -18.03
C ARG A 223 -0.30 9.27 -16.55
N CYS A 224 0.53 8.32 -16.12
CA CYS A 224 0.46 7.78 -14.76
C CYS A 224 1.20 8.64 -13.73
N PHE A 225 2.37 9.14 -14.10
CA PHE A 225 3.34 9.73 -13.17
C PHE A 225 3.67 11.20 -13.47
N ASN A 226 3.08 11.78 -14.52
CA ASN A 226 3.33 13.15 -14.96
C ASN A 226 4.82 13.44 -15.24
N ALA A 227 5.56 12.44 -15.69
CA ALA A 227 6.98 12.55 -16.04
C ALA A 227 7.29 11.62 -17.22
N PRO A 228 8.03 12.06 -18.24
CA PRO A 228 8.44 11.19 -19.35
C PRO A 228 9.59 10.26 -18.92
N LEU A 229 9.77 9.16 -19.63
CA LEU A 229 10.97 8.33 -19.54
C LEU A 229 12.00 8.80 -20.54
N GLN A 230 13.26 8.87 -20.12
CA GLN A 230 14.38 9.00 -21.04
C GLN A 230 14.53 7.69 -21.85
N PRO A 231 15.00 7.75 -23.11
CA PRO A 231 15.20 6.55 -23.92
C PRO A 231 16.07 5.48 -23.24
N SER A 232 17.09 5.91 -22.49
CA SER A 232 17.95 5.01 -21.70
C SER A 232 17.20 4.28 -20.57
N GLU A 233 16.20 4.93 -19.97
CA GLU A 233 15.37 4.33 -18.92
C GLU A 233 14.43 3.27 -19.50
N ILE A 234 13.86 3.52 -20.69
CA ILE A 234 13.03 2.55 -21.42
C ILE A 234 13.83 1.29 -21.74
N VAL A 235 15.03 1.46 -22.30
CA VAL A 235 15.95 0.34 -22.57
C VAL A 235 16.29 -0.39 -21.27
N GLY A 236 16.53 0.34 -20.17
CA GLY A 236 16.77 -0.25 -18.85
C GLY A 236 15.61 -1.11 -18.35
N VAL A 237 14.37 -0.61 -18.45
CA VAL A 237 13.15 -1.35 -18.07
C VAL A 237 13.02 -2.63 -18.90
N LYS A 238 13.12 -2.53 -20.24
CA LYS A 238 13.04 -3.69 -21.15
C LYS A 238 14.13 -4.72 -20.84
N LYS A 239 15.37 -4.27 -20.58
CA LYS A 239 16.47 -5.15 -20.21
C LYS A 239 16.20 -5.93 -18.93
N VAL A 240 15.73 -5.26 -17.87
CA VAL A 240 15.38 -5.91 -16.59
C VAL A 240 14.29 -6.98 -16.77
N VAL A 241 13.30 -6.70 -17.62
CA VAL A 241 12.26 -7.66 -17.96
C VAL A 241 12.84 -8.83 -18.75
N GLN A 242 13.57 -8.56 -19.83
CA GLN A 242 14.15 -9.59 -20.71
C GLN A 242 15.11 -10.55 -19.97
N GLU A 243 15.88 -10.05 -19.01
CA GLU A 243 16.81 -10.87 -18.20
C GLU A 243 16.10 -11.91 -17.34
N LYS A 244 14.89 -11.62 -16.87
CA LYS A 244 14.13 -12.50 -15.96
C LYS A 244 12.94 -13.19 -16.62
N MET A 245 12.46 -12.64 -17.72
CA MET A 245 11.27 -13.06 -18.46
C MET A 245 11.53 -12.81 -19.96
N PRO A 246 12.20 -13.74 -20.67
CA PRO A 246 12.61 -13.54 -22.06
C PRO A 246 11.45 -13.29 -23.05
N GLU A 247 10.25 -13.78 -22.74
CA GLU A 247 9.01 -13.52 -23.49
C GLU A 247 8.35 -12.18 -23.12
N GLY A 248 8.90 -11.48 -22.14
CA GLY A 248 8.40 -10.20 -21.65
C GLY A 248 8.70 -9.03 -22.58
N VAL A 249 9.65 -9.17 -23.50
CA VAL A 249 9.95 -8.19 -24.55
C VAL A 249 10.08 -8.91 -25.89
N ASN A 250 9.55 -8.30 -26.94
CA ASN A 250 9.71 -8.76 -28.33
C ASN A 250 10.20 -7.59 -29.21
N ASP A 251 10.23 -7.81 -30.52
CA ASP A 251 10.69 -6.80 -31.50
C ASP A 251 9.82 -5.53 -31.53
N GLN A 252 8.56 -5.63 -31.11
CA GLN A 252 7.61 -4.49 -31.05
C GLN A 252 7.73 -3.72 -29.73
N GLY A 253 8.00 -4.41 -28.62
CA GLY A 253 8.23 -3.77 -27.33
C GLY A 253 7.92 -4.62 -26.13
N LEU A 254 7.36 -3.99 -25.09
CA LEU A 254 7.03 -4.66 -23.83
C LEU A 254 5.72 -5.42 -23.96
N THR A 255 5.73 -6.74 -23.86
CA THR A 255 4.52 -7.57 -24.01
C THR A 255 3.63 -7.49 -22.78
N LEU A 256 2.37 -7.95 -22.88
CA LEU A 256 1.48 -8.07 -21.71
C LEU A 256 2.13 -8.88 -20.57
N THR A 257 2.83 -9.96 -20.91
CA THR A 257 3.54 -10.79 -19.92
C THR A 257 4.63 -9.98 -19.23
N GLY A 258 5.42 -9.23 -19.99
CA GLY A 258 6.45 -8.33 -19.44
C GLY A 258 5.86 -7.22 -18.56
N PHE A 259 4.73 -6.64 -18.97
CA PHE A 259 4.02 -5.62 -18.21
C PHE A 259 3.51 -6.14 -16.86
N LEU A 260 2.89 -7.33 -16.84
CA LEU A 260 2.44 -7.97 -15.61
C LEU A 260 3.62 -8.35 -14.71
N PHE A 261 4.70 -8.87 -15.29
CA PHE A 261 5.93 -9.19 -14.57
C PHE A 261 6.55 -7.94 -13.91
N LEU A 262 6.60 -6.82 -14.62
CA LEU A 262 7.13 -5.56 -14.09
C LEU A 262 6.33 -5.09 -12.85
N HIS A 263 5.00 -5.21 -12.90
CA HIS A 263 4.16 -4.88 -11.75
C HIS A 263 4.32 -5.85 -10.57
N ALA A 264 4.49 -7.14 -10.83
CA ALA A 264 4.84 -8.11 -9.78
C ALA A 264 6.18 -7.75 -9.13
N LEU A 265 7.20 -7.44 -9.93
CA LEU A 265 8.52 -7.02 -9.45
C LEU A 265 8.46 -5.73 -8.62
N PHE A 266 7.61 -4.76 -8.96
CA PHE A 266 7.42 -3.57 -8.13
C PHE A 266 6.89 -3.92 -6.74
N ILE A 267 5.89 -4.80 -6.66
CA ILE A 267 5.29 -5.23 -5.39
C ILE A 267 6.31 -6.00 -4.56
N GLU A 268 7.05 -6.95 -5.15
CA GLU A 268 8.10 -7.71 -4.46
C GLU A 268 9.22 -6.81 -3.91
N LYS A 269 9.48 -5.67 -4.56
CA LYS A 269 10.44 -4.66 -4.10
C LYS A 269 9.83 -3.64 -3.12
N GLY A 270 8.61 -3.87 -2.62
CA GLY A 270 7.91 -2.95 -1.70
C GLY A 270 7.42 -1.66 -2.35
N ARG A 271 7.45 -1.54 -3.68
CA ARG A 271 7.02 -0.36 -4.44
C ARG A 271 5.56 -0.46 -4.87
N LEU A 272 4.68 -0.74 -3.89
CA LEU A 272 3.23 -0.91 -4.09
C LEU A 272 2.58 0.33 -4.70
N GLU A 273 3.06 1.52 -4.32
CA GLU A 273 2.57 2.81 -4.77
C GLU A 273 2.60 2.95 -6.31
N THR A 274 3.60 2.37 -6.98
CA THR A 274 3.71 2.41 -8.45
C THR A 274 2.50 1.72 -9.08
N THR A 275 2.18 0.50 -8.63
CA THR A 275 1.04 -0.27 -9.12
C THR A 275 -0.29 0.39 -8.76
N TRP A 276 -0.42 0.90 -7.53
CA TRP A 276 -1.64 1.60 -7.10
C TRP A 276 -1.88 2.92 -7.85
N THR A 277 -0.82 3.67 -8.15
CA THR A 277 -0.91 4.91 -8.94
C THR A 277 -1.48 4.61 -10.33
N VAL A 278 -0.98 3.57 -10.98
CA VAL A 278 -1.49 3.09 -12.27
C VAL A 278 -2.96 2.70 -12.14
N LEU A 279 -3.30 1.80 -11.22
CA LEU A 279 -4.69 1.37 -11.00
C LEU A 279 -5.65 2.55 -10.79
N ARG A 280 -5.31 3.51 -9.92
CA ARG A 280 -6.15 4.69 -9.66
C ARG A 280 -6.27 5.62 -10.85
N LYS A 281 -5.21 5.81 -11.64
CA LYS A 281 -5.25 6.62 -12.86
C LYS A 281 -6.18 6.04 -13.92
N PHE A 282 -6.39 4.74 -13.90
CA PHE A 282 -7.35 4.04 -14.76
C PHE A 282 -8.68 3.76 -14.06
N GLY A 283 -8.88 4.34 -12.88
CA GLY A 283 -10.18 4.40 -12.24
C GLY A 283 -10.50 3.30 -11.25
N TYR A 284 -9.52 2.52 -10.84
CA TYR A 284 -9.73 1.46 -9.85
C TYR A 284 -9.65 2.00 -8.41
N ASP A 285 -10.52 1.49 -7.55
CA ASP A 285 -10.47 1.69 -6.10
C ASP A 285 -9.56 0.66 -5.39
N ASN A 286 -9.52 0.72 -4.05
CA ASN A 286 -8.71 -0.19 -3.24
C ASN A 286 -9.22 -1.66 -3.25
N GLU A 287 -10.41 -1.92 -3.77
CA GLU A 287 -10.93 -3.27 -4.01
C GLU A 287 -10.68 -3.75 -5.44
N ILE A 288 -9.97 -2.97 -6.25
CA ILE A 288 -9.76 -3.21 -7.68
C ILE A 288 -11.11 -3.35 -8.39
N LYS A 289 -12.07 -2.49 -8.03
CA LYS A 289 -13.31 -2.24 -8.77
C LYS A 289 -13.17 -0.91 -9.48
N LEU A 290 -13.73 -0.81 -10.69
CA LEU A 290 -13.84 0.48 -11.36
C LEU A 290 -14.80 1.33 -10.53
N ARG A 291 -14.38 2.55 -10.20
CA ARG A 291 -15.21 3.47 -9.43
C ARG A 291 -16.47 3.82 -10.20
N ASP A 292 -17.60 3.84 -9.51
CA ASP A 292 -18.93 4.06 -10.10
C ASP A 292 -19.08 5.47 -10.70
N ASP A 293 -18.26 6.45 -10.28
CA ASP A 293 -18.21 7.79 -10.86
C ASP A 293 -17.66 7.83 -12.30
N LEU A 294 -16.99 6.76 -12.74
CA LEU A 294 -16.47 6.59 -14.09
C LEU A 294 -17.41 5.83 -15.01
N LEU A 295 -18.38 5.11 -14.45
CA LEU A 295 -19.47 4.52 -15.20
C LEU A 295 -20.57 5.59 -15.25
N PRO A 296 -20.92 6.15 -16.42
CA PRO A 296 -22.02 7.10 -16.48
C PRO A 296 -23.26 6.47 -15.85
N LEU A 297 -23.74 7.06 -14.76
CA LEU A 297 -25.05 6.77 -14.18
C LEU A 297 -26.07 6.74 -15.32
N PRO A 298 -27.07 5.84 -15.29
CA PRO A 298 -28.06 5.79 -16.35
C PRO A 298 -28.76 7.15 -16.46
N PHE A 299 -28.55 7.81 -17.61
CA PHE A 299 -29.00 9.16 -17.95
C PHE A 299 -30.52 9.31 -18.12
N LYS A 300 -31.37 8.44 -17.54
CA LYS A 300 -32.82 8.58 -17.72
C LYS A 300 -33.35 9.78 -16.94
N ARG A 301 -33.39 10.95 -17.60
CA ARG A 301 -34.06 12.16 -17.10
C ARG A 301 -35.54 12.19 -17.47
N ALA A 302 -35.94 11.49 -18.53
CA ALA A 302 -37.32 11.32 -18.98
C ALA A 302 -37.58 9.91 -19.55
N SER A 303 -38.85 9.48 -19.61
CA SER A 303 -39.24 8.13 -20.02
C SER A 303 -39.00 7.82 -21.51
N ASP A 304 -38.86 8.85 -22.34
CA ASP A 304 -38.72 8.83 -23.80
C ASP A 304 -37.27 9.06 -24.28
N GLN A 305 -36.32 9.25 -23.36
CA GLN A 305 -34.94 9.52 -23.70
C GLN A 305 -34.22 8.26 -24.23
N SER A 306 -33.58 8.37 -25.39
CA SER A 306 -32.64 7.38 -25.93
C SER A 306 -31.18 7.86 -25.79
N VAL A 307 -30.24 6.91 -25.81
CA VAL A 307 -28.81 7.19 -25.82
C VAL A 307 -28.20 6.46 -27.01
N GLU A 308 -27.42 7.16 -27.81
CA GLU A 308 -26.69 6.59 -28.94
C GLU A 308 -25.19 6.70 -28.71
N LEU A 309 -24.45 5.73 -29.24
CA LEU A 309 -23.00 5.78 -29.24
C LEU A 309 -22.55 6.83 -30.26
N THR A 310 -21.54 7.61 -29.90
CA THR A 310 -20.91 8.53 -30.85
C THR A 310 -20.23 7.76 -31.98
N ASN A 311 -20.03 8.39 -33.13
CA ASN A 311 -19.29 7.77 -34.24
C ASN A 311 -17.90 7.25 -33.81
N ILE A 312 -17.22 8.00 -32.94
CA ILE A 312 -15.92 7.61 -32.35
C ILE A 312 -16.05 6.31 -31.54
N ALA A 313 -17.09 6.22 -30.69
CA ALA A 313 -17.33 5.00 -29.91
C ALA A 313 -17.70 3.82 -30.81
N MET A 314 -18.49 4.06 -31.86
CA MET A 314 -18.86 3.05 -32.85
C MET A 314 -17.66 2.55 -33.64
N GLU A 315 -16.77 3.42 -34.10
CA GLU A 315 -15.52 3.05 -34.78
C GLU A 315 -14.60 2.25 -33.86
N PHE A 316 -14.44 2.69 -32.61
CA PHE A 316 -13.67 1.95 -31.61
C PHE A 316 -14.21 0.53 -31.41
N LEU A 317 -15.53 0.39 -31.19
CA LEU A 317 -16.18 -0.90 -30.98
C LEU A 317 -16.15 -1.80 -32.22
N LYS A 318 -16.32 -1.23 -33.43
CA LYS A 318 -16.16 -1.97 -34.68
C LYS A 318 -14.73 -2.48 -34.84
N GLY A 319 -13.74 -1.65 -34.53
CA GLY A 319 -12.34 -2.07 -34.54
C GLY A 319 -12.06 -3.20 -33.55
N ILE A 320 -12.67 -3.17 -32.36
CA ILE A 320 -12.60 -4.29 -31.39
C ILE A 320 -13.29 -5.53 -31.95
N PHE A 321 -14.50 -5.39 -32.52
CA PHE A 321 -15.27 -6.50 -33.06
C PHE A 321 -14.49 -7.25 -34.15
N TYR A 322 -14.02 -6.56 -35.18
CA TYR A 322 -13.29 -7.18 -36.28
C TYR A 322 -11.97 -7.84 -35.85
N MET A 323 -11.41 -7.42 -34.72
CA MET A 323 -10.17 -8.02 -34.18
C MET A 323 -10.40 -9.39 -33.53
N PHE A 324 -11.59 -9.66 -32.99
CA PHE A 324 -11.96 -10.93 -32.35
C PHE A 324 -12.95 -11.75 -33.18
N ASP A 325 -13.33 -11.25 -34.35
CA ASP A 325 -14.20 -11.95 -35.29
C ASP A 325 -13.41 -13.08 -35.96
N ILE A 326 -13.61 -14.29 -35.45
CA ILE A 326 -12.90 -15.52 -35.87
C ILE A 326 -13.49 -16.07 -37.18
N ASP A 327 -14.63 -15.51 -37.62
CA ASP A 327 -15.45 -16.01 -38.73
C ASP A 327 -15.28 -15.19 -40.03
N ASN A 328 -14.25 -14.34 -40.11
CA ASN A 328 -13.91 -13.56 -41.31
C ASN A 328 -13.05 -14.34 -42.31
#